data_AF-A0A947E992-F1
#
_entry.id   AF-A0A947E992-F1
#
_cell.length_a   1.000
_cell.length_b   1.000
_cell.length_c   1.000
_cell.angle_alpha   90.00
_cell.angle_beta   90.00
_cell.angle_gamma   90.00
#
_symmetry.space_group_name_H-M   'P 1'
#
loop_
_entity.id
_entity.type
_entity.pdbx_description
1 polymer ?
#
loop_
_entity_poly.entity_id
_entity_poly.type
_entity_poly.pdbx_seq_one_letter_code
_entity_poly.pdbx_strand_id
1 'polypeptide(L)'
;MLRYLPLALLFVACVATGPAAPDASDPTSSTTTSTTEAVFGETTATSPATTAAGTSSASTSTTTTLPREFGPWGEVVGLTMFRGNPSRTYYGEGPVPVAPEVSWRFPDSAMCGESSVGGQPKIWCGTGWTGQPVVWERPDGVTEVMFGAYDKNLHFLDAATGRRTRPDFPMGDIIKGSITLDPDGYPLLYAGSRDPRFRILSLEGDEVRELWTLDASSVAGMWNNDWDSNPVVVDDVLYVGGENSWFFAIKLNRSYNADGTVNIDPAVVFSMPAFTDALVAQVGRQQSIESSVAVFNGVAYFTNSAGRIVGVDVSDVTAGNAEVIFDFWAGDDIDATLVIDAEGMLYAS
;
A
#
# COMPACT_ATOMS: atom_id res chain seq x y z
N MET A 1 13.29 -38.03 -9.88
CA MET A 1 12.17 -37.46 -9.10
C MET A 1 12.77 -36.64 -7.97
N LEU A 2 13.06 -35.36 -8.22
CA LEU A 2 13.41 -34.41 -7.18
C LEU A 2 12.10 -33.86 -6.62
N ARG A 3 11.87 -34.05 -5.32
CA ARG A 3 10.73 -33.47 -4.62
C ARG A 3 11.10 -32.04 -4.24
N TYR A 4 10.41 -31.07 -4.82
CA TYR A 4 10.40 -29.69 -4.32
C TYR A 4 9.63 -29.68 -2.99
N LEU A 5 10.27 -29.18 -1.94
CA LEU A 5 9.65 -28.95 -0.63
C LEU A 5 9.18 -27.49 -0.63
N PRO A 6 7.89 -27.18 -0.42
CA PRO A 6 7.43 -25.81 -0.36
C PRO A 6 7.91 -25.17 0.95
N LEU A 7 8.63 -24.05 0.86
CA LEU A 7 9.05 -23.23 2.00
C LEU A 7 7.98 -22.16 2.23
N ALA A 8 7.22 -22.26 3.31
CA ALA A 8 6.30 -21.22 3.73
C ALA A 8 7.02 -20.29 4.73
N LEU A 9 7.24 -19.02 4.35
CA LEU A 9 7.76 -18.00 5.27
C LEU A 9 6.59 -17.37 6.06
N LEU A 10 6.66 -17.46 7.39
CA LEU A 10 5.77 -16.75 8.30
C LEU A 10 6.59 -15.67 9.01
N PHE A 11 6.33 -14.40 8.69
CA PHE A 11 6.94 -13.26 9.39
C PHE A 11 6.11 -12.94 10.64
N VAL A 12 6.74 -13.00 11.81
CA VAL A 12 6.13 -12.56 13.07
C VAL A 12 6.81 -11.27 13.50
N ALA A 13 6.12 -10.13 13.35
CA ALA A 13 6.54 -8.85 13.91
C ALA A 13 6.07 -8.77 15.37
N CYS A 14 7.00 -8.75 16.32
CA CYS A 14 6.69 -8.45 17.72
C CYS A 14 6.71 -6.94 17.93
N VAL A 15 5.55 -6.33 18.11
CA VAL A 15 5.43 -4.96 18.62
C VAL A 15 5.67 -5.00 20.12
N ALA A 16 6.79 -4.45 20.58
CA ALA A 16 7.02 -4.23 22.00
C ALA A 16 6.33 -2.92 22.43
N THR A 17 5.09 -3.01 22.91
CA THR A 17 4.42 -1.88 23.57
C THR A 17 4.99 -1.72 24.98
N GLY A 18 5.80 -0.68 25.20
CA GLY A 18 6.11 -0.19 26.55
C GLY A 18 4.88 0.45 27.20
N PRO A 19 4.80 0.51 28.54
CA PRO A 19 3.62 1.03 29.22
C PRO A 19 3.53 2.56 29.03
N ALA A 20 2.51 3.02 28.33
CA ALA A 20 2.12 4.42 28.32
C ALA A 20 1.34 4.74 29.61
N ALA A 21 1.80 5.75 30.36
CA ALA A 21 1.04 6.35 31.45
C ALA A 21 -0.11 7.21 30.87
N PRO A 22 -1.27 7.27 31.53
CA PRO A 22 -2.42 8.00 31.01
C PRO A 22 -2.27 9.49 31.32
N ASP A 23 -2.34 10.34 30.30
CA ASP A 23 -2.61 11.77 30.51
C ASP A 23 -4.10 12.02 30.25
N ALA A 24 -4.73 12.60 31.27
CA ALA A 24 -6.16 12.78 31.39
C ALA A 24 -6.59 14.15 30.86
N SER A 25 -7.61 14.16 30.00
CA SER A 25 -8.55 15.28 29.85
C SER A 25 -9.82 14.81 29.15
N ASP A 26 -10.70 14.20 29.93
CA ASP A 26 -12.10 13.91 29.59
C ASP A 26 -12.94 15.21 29.65
N PRO A 27 -13.93 15.38 28.76
CA PRO A 27 -15.22 15.85 29.22
C PRO A 27 -16.35 14.88 28.84
N THR A 28 -16.93 14.30 29.89
CA THR A 28 -18.19 13.58 29.96
C THR A 28 -19.29 14.13 29.03
N SER A 29 -19.90 13.25 28.24
CA SER A 29 -21.29 13.42 27.80
C SER A 29 -21.99 12.07 27.72
N SER A 30 -22.95 11.87 28.63
CA SER A 30 -23.85 10.73 28.68
C SER A 30 -24.88 10.80 27.56
N THR A 31 -24.99 9.77 26.71
CA THR A 31 -26.17 9.61 25.85
C THR A 31 -26.68 8.17 25.86
N THR A 32 -27.96 8.07 26.21
CA THR A 32 -28.81 6.89 26.35
C THR A 32 -28.96 6.11 25.05
N THR A 33 -28.77 4.79 25.12
CA THR A 33 -29.04 3.84 24.02
C THR A 33 -30.54 3.61 23.86
N SER A 34 -31.08 3.84 22.65
CA SER A 34 -32.41 3.34 22.27
C SER A 34 -32.27 2.47 21.01
N THR A 35 -32.32 1.16 21.21
CA THR A 35 -32.36 0.14 20.17
C THR A 35 -33.73 0.17 19.49
N THR A 36 -33.78 0.29 18.16
CA THR A 36 -34.99 -0.03 17.38
C THR A 36 -34.59 -0.98 16.26
N GLU A 37 -35.06 -2.22 16.35
CA GLU A 37 -34.93 -3.25 15.30
C GLU A 37 -35.79 -2.85 14.09
N ALA A 38 -35.22 -2.93 12.89
CA ALA A 38 -35.96 -2.84 11.64
C ALA A 38 -35.90 -4.19 10.90
N VAL A 39 -37.08 -4.76 10.69
CA VAL A 39 -37.35 -6.01 9.99
C VAL A 39 -37.24 -5.80 8.48
N PHE A 40 -36.43 -6.59 7.80
CA PHE A 40 -36.33 -6.60 6.33
C PHE A 40 -37.45 -7.45 5.71
N GLY A 41 -38.21 -6.83 4.80
CA GLY A 41 -39.19 -7.50 3.94
C GLY A 41 -38.56 -7.94 2.62
N GLU A 42 -38.68 -9.23 2.35
CA GLU A 42 -38.22 -9.92 1.13
C GLU A 42 -39.06 -9.48 -0.08
N THR A 43 -38.44 -9.09 -1.19
CA THR A 43 -39.15 -8.87 -2.47
C THR A 43 -38.44 -9.56 -3.63
N THR A 44 -39.17 -10.46 -4.27
CA THR A 44 -38.79 -11.36 -5.35
C THR A 44 -38.51 -10.63 -6.67
N ALA A 45 -37.33 -10.91 -7.27
CA ALA A 45 -36.96 -10.43 -8.60
C ALA A 45 -37.66 -11.25 -9.71
N THR A 46 -38.16 -10.56 -10.74
CA THR A 46 -38.66 -11.17 -11.98
C THR A 46 -37.79 -10.69 -13.15
N SER A 47 -37.22 -11.64 -13.89
CA SER A 47 -36.39 -11.42 -15.08
C SER A 47 -37.23 -11.33 -16.36
N PRO A 48 -36.80 -10.56 -17.39
CA PRO A 48 -37.19 -10.88 -18.75
C PRO A 48 -35.99 -11.05 -19.72
N ALA A 49 -36.01 -12.23 -20.33
CA ALA A 49 -35.83 -12.57 -21.75
C ALA A 49 -34.78 -11.85 -22.62
N THR A 50 -33.88 -12.69 -23.13
CA THR A 50 -32.90 -12.50 -24.20
C THR A 50 -33.54 -12.19 -25.57
N THR A 51 -32.92 -11.32 -26.36
CA THR A 51 -33.05 -11.32 -27.83
C THR A 51 -31.70 -10.91 -28.43
N ALA A 52 -31.21 -11.73 -29.37
CA ALA A 52 -29.95 -11.53 -30.08
C ALA A 52 -30.19 -11.07 -31.52
N ALA A 53 -29.41 -10.11 -32.01
CA ALA A 53 -29.07 -9.93 -33.43
C ALA A 53 -27.83 -8.99 -33.53
N GLY A 54 -26.81 -9.41 -34.27
CA GLY A 54 -25.45 -8.84 -34.21
C GLY A 54 -25.07 -7.82 -35.29
N THR A 55 -23.80 -7.39 -35.29
CA THR A 55 -22.79 -7.46 -36.38
C THR A 55 -21.55 -6.61 -36.02
N SER A 56 -20.37 -7.25 -36.08
CA SER A 56 -18.99 -6.75 -36.32
C SER A 56 -18.61 -5.27 -36.06
N SER A 57 -17.66 -5.06 -35.13
CA SER A 57 -16.40 -4.35 -35.41
C SER A 57 -15.38 -4.70 -34.33
N ALA A 58 -14.16 -5.03 -34.73
CA ALA A 58 -13.07 -5.43 -33.82
C ALA A 58 -12.52 -4.20 -33.07
N SER A 59 -12.64 -4.21 -31.75
CA SER A 59 -11.88 -3.36 -30.84
C SER A 59 -11.32 -4.26 -29.75
N THR A 60 -9.99 -4.38 -29.69
CA THR A 60 -9.31 -5.09 -28.60
C THR A 60 -9.25 -4.15 -27.40
N SER A 61 -10.38 -3.94 -26.74
CA SER A 61 -10.39 -3.43 -25.37
C SER A 61 -10.20 -4.63 -24.46
N THR A 62 -9.00 -4.81 -23.90
CA THR A 62 -8.82 -5.65 -22.72
C THR A 62 -9.54 -4.98 -21.56
N THR A 63 -10.83 -5.29 -21.41
CA THR A 63 -11.53 -5.05 -20.16
C THR A 63 -10.96 -6.04 -19.16
N THR A 64 -10.06 -5.58 -18.30
CA THR A 64 -9.50 -6.38 -17.21
C THR A 64 -10.57 -6.54 -16.13
N THR A 65 -11.52 -7.46 -16.34
CA THR A 65 -12.29 -8.00 -15.23
C THR A 65 -11.31 -8.82 -14.38
N LEU A 66 -10.94 -8.29 -13.22
CA LEU A 66 -10.07 -8.96 -12.25
C LEU A 66 -10.63 -10.36 -11.92
N PRO A 67 -9.78 -11.40 -11.80
CA PRO A 67 -10.26 -12.75 -11.52
C PRO A 67 -11.03 -12.81 -10.20
N ARG A 68 -12.00 -13.72 -10.16
CA ARG A 68 -12.94 -13.95 -9.05
C ARG A 68 -12.29 -14.53 -7.77
N GLU A 69 -10.98 -14.73 -7.78
CA GLU A 69 -10.19 -15.14 -6.61
C GLU A 69 -8.91 -14.29 -6.57
N PHE A 70 -8.74 -13.55 -5.47
CA PHE A 70 -7.71 -12.56 -5.25
C PHE A 70 -6.30 -13.16 -5.05
N GLY A 71 -5.73 -13.69 -6.12
CA GLY A 71 -4.35 -14.16 -6.19
C GLY A 71 -3.30 -13.04 -6.18
N PRO A 72 -2.02 -13.38 -6.36
CA PRO A 72 -0.94 -12.40 -6.53
C PRO A 72 -1.17 -11.55 -7.78
N TRP A 73 -0.66 -10.32 -7.77
CA TRP A 73 -0.79 -9.36 -8.86
C TRP A 73 0.50 -9.16 -9.64
N GLY A 74 0.37 -9.17 -10.97
CA GLY A 74 1.45 -8.93 -11.91
C GLY A 74 2.08 -10.21 -12.45
N GLU A 75 3.23 -10.03 -13.11
CA GLU A 75 4.05 -11.10 -13.70
C GLU A 75 5.14 -11.61 -12.74
N VAL A 76 5.44 -10.84 -11.70
CA VAL A 76 6.43 -11.23 -10.68
C VAL A 76 5.91 -12.34 -9.79
N VAL A 77 6.66 -13.43 -9.71
CA VAL A 77 6.41 -14.51 -8.74
C VAL A 77 6.87 -14.05 -7.36
N GLY A 78 5.93 -13.97 -6.43
CA GLY A 78 6.18 -13.57 -5.05
C GLY A 78 5.07 -12.69 -4.47
N LEU A 79 5.45 -11.76 -3.61
CA LEU A 79 4.56 -10.82 -2.93
C LEU A 79 5.04 -9.40 -3.21
N THR A 80 4.40 -8.71 -4.14
CA THR A 80 4.92 -7.46 -4.73
C THR A 80 4.53 -6.20 -3.95
N MET A 81 3.52 -6.27 -3.10
CA MET A 81 2.99 -5.12 -2.35
C MET A 81 2.29 -5.59 -1.08
N PHE A 82 1.85 -4.67 -0.23
CA PHE A 82 1.04 -5.02 0.93
C PHE A 82 -0.21 -5.80 0.50
N ARG A 83 -0.37 -7.00 1.06
CA ARG A 83 -1.40 -7.99 0.69
C ARG A 83 -1.47 -8.29 -0.81
N GLY A 84 -0.34 -8.17 -1.50
CA GLY A 84 0.01 -8.76 -2.79
C GLY A 84 -0.83 -8.47 -4.02
N ASN A 85 -1.90 -7.69 -3.90
CA ASN A 85 -2.73 -7.30 -5.02
C ASN A 85 -3.42 -5.94 -4.76
N PRO A 86 -4.01 -5.33 -5.81
CA PRO A 86 -4.56 -4.00 -5.71
C PRO A 86 -5.71 -3.87 -4.72
N SER A 87 -6.54 -4.90 -4.54
CA SER A 87 -7.63 -4.89 -3.56
C SER A 87 -7.20 -5.21 -2.12
N ARG A 88 -5.89 -5.42 -1.92
CA ARG A 88 -5.26 -5.71 -0.62
C ARG A 88 -5.85 -6.97 0.03
N THR A 89 -6.06 -8.03 -0.73
CA THR A 89 -6.76 -9.25 -0.28
C THR A 89 -5.93 -10.52 -0.35
N TYR A 90 -4.76 -10.53 -0.98
CA TYR A 90 -3.91 -11.71 -1.02
C TYR A 90 -3.15 -11.91 0.31
N TYR A 91 -3.02 -13.16 0.74
CA TYR A 91 -2.41 -13.55 2.03
C TYR A 91 -1.49 -14.77 1.90
N GLY A 92 -1.05 -15.09 0.68
CA GLY A 92 -0.23 -16.26 0.38
C GLY A 92 -1.04 -17.51 0.00
N GLU A 93 -0.35 -18.51 -0.55
CA GLU A 93 -0.97 -19.74 -1.08
C GLU A 93 -1.03 -20.88 -0.04
N GLY A 94 -0.26 -20.76 1.04
CA GLY A 94 -0.15 -21.79 2.07
C GLY A 94 0.45 -23.12 1.58
N PRO A 95 0.33 -24.21 2.36
CA PRO A 95 -0.25 -24.26 3.69
C PRO A 95 0.61 -23.50 4.71
N VAL A 96 -0.03 -22.83 5.67
CA VAL A 96 0.67 -22.24 6.82
C VAL A 96 1.23 -23.38 7.69
N PRO A 97 2.50 -23.35 8.10
CA PRO A 97 3.07 -24.38 8.98
C PRO A 97 2.30 -24.48 10.29
N VAL A 98 1.96 -25.71 10.70
CA VAL A 98 1.26 -25.96 11.99
C VAL A 98 2.13 -25.75 13.22
N ALA A 99 3.45 -25.80 13.05
CA ALA A 99 4.45 -25.58 14.09
C ALA A 99 5.61 -24.79 13.48
N PRO A 100 5.44 -23.47 13.26
CA PRO A 100 6.50 -22.65 12.68
C PRO A 100 7.71 -22.58 13.61
N GLU A 101 8.91 -22.70 13.04
CA GLU A 101 10.18 -22.49 13.72
C GLU A 101 10.91 -21.28 13.13
N VAL A 102 11.81 -20.69 13.93
CA VAL A 102 12.61 -19.55 13.47
C VAL A 102 13.74 -20.07 12.59
N SER A 103 13.63 -19.89 11.27
CA SER A 103 14.70 -20.25 10.33
C SER A 103 15.94 -19.39 10.50
N TRP A 104 15.77 -18.09 10.71
CA TRP A 104 16.83 -17.11 10.94
C TRP A 104 16.28 -15.85 11.62
N ARG A 105 17.19 -15.00 12.12
CA ARG A 105 16.87 -13.68 12.66
C ARG A 105 17.75 -12.64 11.97
N PHE A 106 17.18 -11.48 11.69
CA PHE A 106 17.88 -10.36 11.12
C PHE A 106 17.35 -9.05 11.72
N PRO A 107 18.24 -8.10 12.08
CA PRO A 107 19.63 -8.31 12.43
C PRO A 107 19.75 -9.04 13.78
N ASP A 108 20.97 -9.20 14.32
CA ASP A 108 21.18 -9.70 15.69
C ASP A 108 20.66 -8.74 16.77
N SER A 109 20.40 -7.47 16.40
CA SER A 109 19.85 -6.42 17.26
C SER A 109 18.61 -5.78 16.64
N ALA A 110 17.80 -5.10 17.45
CA ALA A 110 16.65 -4.36 16.96
C ALA A 110 17.07 -3.25 15.96
N MET A 111 16.33 -3.13 14.87
CA MET A 111 16.50 -2.07 13.86
C MET A 111 15.96 -0.75 14.43
N CYS A 112 16.83 0.04 15.04
CA CYS A 112 16.44 1.25 15.77
C CYS A 112 16.99 2.52 15.12
N GLY A 113 16.19 3.58 15.13
CA GLY A 113 16.56 4.89 14.65
C GLY A 113 15.80 6.00 15.37
N GLU A 114 16.44 7.17 15.46
CA GLU A 114 15.82 8.37 16.04
C GLU A 114 14.98 9.09 14.99
N SER A 115 13.72 9.37 15.31
CA SER A 115 12.85 10.21 14.47
C SER A 115 11.93 11.06 15.35
N SER A 116 11.63 12.28 14.90
CA SER A 116 10.95 13.29 15.72
C SER A 116 9.43 13.13 15.71
N VAL A 117 8.78 13.31 16.86
CA VAL A 117 7.32 13.43 17.00
C VAL A 117 7.01 14.67 17.80
N GLY A 118 6.24 15.60 17.22
CA GLY A 118 5.93 16.88 17.88
C GLY A 118 7.19 17.70 18.21
N GLY A 119 8.24 17.58 17.38
CA GLY A 119 9.52 18.25 17.59
C GLY A 119 10.42 17.60 18.65
N GLN A 120 10.03 16.47 19.23
CA GLN A 120 10.83 15.73 20.21
C GLN A 120 11.44 14.47 19.59
N PRO A 121 12.75 14.23 19.75
CA PRO A 121 13.38 13.01 19.28
C PRO A 121 12.81 11.79 20.02
N LYS A 122 12.46 10.74 19.27
CA LYS A 122 12.05 9.44 19.81
C LYS A 122 12.84 8.33 19.12
N ILE A 123 13.20 7.30 19.88
CA ILE A 123 13.78 6.08 19.32
C ILE A 123 12.64 5.13 18.95
N TRP A 124 12.63 4.71 17.69
CA TRP A 124 11.73 3.70 17.15
C TRP A 124 12.54 2.46 16.81
N CYS A 125 12.01 1.27 17.09
CA CYS A 125 12.70 0.01 16.84
C CYS A 125 11.79 -1.03 16.18
N GLY A 126 12.27 -1.70 15.15
CA GLY A 126 11.53 -2.73 14.40
C GLY A 126 11.05 -2.25 13.02
N THR A 127 9.89 -2.73 12.60
CA THR A 127 9.22 -2.38 11.35
C THR A 127 7.89 -1.69 11.68
N GLY A 128 7.49 -0.69 10.89
CA GLY A 128 6.22 0.00 11.11
C GLY A 128 5.00 -0.72 10.53
N TRP A 129 3.85 -0.06 10.60
CA TRP A 129 2.66 -0.51 9.93
C TRP A 129 2.59 0.08 8.50
N THR A 130 2.27 -0.69 7.46
CA THR A 130 1.98 -2.14 7.49
C THR A 130 3.23 -3.02 7.58
N GLY A 131 4.41 -2.51 7.21
CA GLY A 131 5.73 -3.14 7.39
C GLY A 131 5.90 -4.54 6.82
N GLN A 132 4.95 -5.01 6.02
CA GLN A 132 5.02 -6.31 5.38
C GLN A 132 6.16 -6.29 4.35
N PRO A 133 7.08 -7.26 4.40
CA PRO A 133 8.11 -7.39 3.38
C PRO A 133 7.49 -7.76 2.03
N VAL A 134 8.14 -7.31 0.95
CA VAL A 134 7.91 -7.86 -0.39
C VAL A 134 8.84 -9.04 -0.64
N VAL A 135 8.40 -9.97 -1.48
CA VAL A 135 9.13 -11.20 -1.81
C VAL A 135 9.25 -11.30 -3.32
N TRP A 136 10.45 -11.57 -3.81
CA TRP A 136 10.74 -11.78 -5.22
C TRP A 136 11.43 -13.12 -5.44
N GLU A 137 10.80 -14.04 -6.16
CA GLU A 137 11.49 -15.20 -6.72
C GLU A 137 12.24 -14.76 -7.98
N ARG A 138 13.54 -14.50 -7.83
CA ARG A 138 14.36 -13.97 -8.91
C ARG A 138 14.66 -15.03 -9.98
N PRO A 139 14.90 -14.61 -11.23
CA PRO A 139 15.30 -15.52 -12.30
C PRO A 139 16.61 -16.30 -12.05
N ASP A 140 17.48 -15.82 -11.15
CA ASP A 140 18.72 -16.49 -10.76
C ASP A 140 18.52 -17.56 -9.66
N GLY A 141 17.28 -17.76 -9.21
CA GLY A 141 16.91 -18.77 -8.21
C GLY A 141 16.99 -18.31 -6.76
N VAL A 142 17.34 -17.04 -6.50
CA VAL A 142 17.30 -16.46 -5.15
C VAL A 142 15.90 -15.93 -4.86
N THR A 143 15.29 -16.37 -3.76
CA THR A 143 14.09 -15.70 -3.23
C THR A 143 14.55 -14.54 -2.35
N GLU A 144 14.36 -13.30 -2.81
CA GLU A 144 14.78 -12.08 -2.11
C GLU A 144 13.60 -11.49 -1.31
N VAL A 145 13.80 -11.25 -0.02
CA VAL A 145 12.89 -10.58 0.91
C VAL A 145 13.37 -9.15 1.09
N MET A 146 12.50 -8.17 0.84
CA MET A 146 12.85 -6.76 0.90
C MET A 146 11.87 -5.98 1.78
N PHE A 147 12.37 -5.11 2.64
CA PHE A 147 11.53 -4.33 3.57
C PHE A 147 12.24 -3.09 4.08
N GLY A 148 11.46 -2.08 4.48
CA GLY A 148 11.96 -0.94 5.23
C GLY A 148 11.81 -1.14 6.74
N ALA A 149 12.64 -0.45 7.53
CA ALA A 149 12.62 -0.53 8.98
C ALA A 149 12.88 0.82 9.66
N TYR A 150 12.78 0.82 10.98
CA TYR A 150 12.99 2.00 11.82
C TYR A 150 14.46 2.36 12.04
N ASP A 151 15.41 1.60 11.52
CA ASP A 151 16.82 2.00 11.46
C ASP A 151 17.14 2.89 10.24
N LYS A 152 16.10 3.33 9.50
CA LYS A 152 16.17 4.23 8.33
C LYS A 152 16.69 3.58 7.06
N ASN A 153 16.70 2.26 6.99
CA ASN A 153 17.19 1.52 5.84
C ASN A 153 16.12 0.64 5.19
N LEU A 154 16.26 0.46 3.88
CA LEU A 154 15.72 -0.71 3.19
C LEU A 154 16.74 -1.85 3.29
N HIS A 155 16.24 -3.04 3.59
CA HIS A 155 17.00 -4.27 3.71
C HIS A 155 16.61 -5.26 2.62
N PHE A 156 17.57 -6.10 2.24
CA PHE A 156 17.46 -7.05 1.14
C PHE A 156 18.11 -8.36 1.54
N LEU A 157 17.31 -9.41 1.75
CA LEU A 157 17.74 -10.67 2.34
C LEU A 157 17.39 -11.86 1.45
N ASP A 158 18.26 -12.85 1.42
CA ASP A 158 17.94 -14.16 0.89
C ASP A 158 17.00 -14.88 1.87
N ALA A 159 15.81 -15.29 1.39
CA ALA A 159 14.76 -15.88 2.20
C ALA A 159 15.16 -17.19 2.88
N ALA A 160 16.08 -17.94 2.28
CA ALA A 160 16.52 -19.24 2.80
C ALA A 160 17.56 -19.08 3.93
N THR A 161 18.36 -18.02 3.90
CA THR A 161 19.54 -17.87 4.77
C THR A 161 19.51 -16.66 5.70
N GLY A 162 18.65 -15.67 5.44
CA GLY A 162 18.63 -14.39 6.15
C GLY A 162 19.86 -13.52 5.90
N ARG A 163 20.70 -13.87 4.93
CA ARG A 163 21.89 -13.10 4.55
C ARG A 163 21.52 -12.00 3.58
N ARG A 164 22.24 -10.89 3.66
CA ARG A 164 22.08 -9.79 2.70
C ARG A 164 22.40 -10.24 1.28
N THR A 165 21.50 -9.94 0.35
CA THR A 165 21.69 -10.15 -1.10
C THR A 165 22.33 -8.93 -1.77
N ARG A 166 22.20 -7.75 -1.15
CA ARG A 166 22.80 -6.48 -1.57
C ARG A 166 22.99 -5.54 -0.36
N PRO A 167 23.74 -4.44 -0.49
CA PRO A 167 23.84 -3.44 0.57
C PRO A 167 22.48 -2.84 0.95
N ASP A 168 22.35 -2.48 2.23
CA ASP A 168 21.18 -1.74 2.73
C ASP A 168 21.11 -0.35 2.06
N PHE A 169 19.90 0.15 1.79
CA PHE A 169 19.70 1.46 1.15
C PHE A 169 19.16 2.50 2.15
N PRO A 170 19.88 3.60 2.43
CA PRO A 170 19.44 4.59 3.40
C PRO A 170 18.33 5.50 2.84
N MET A 171 17.21 5.58 3.56
CA MET A 171 16.04 6.39 3.17
C MET A 171 16.00 7.79 3.81
N GLY A 172 16.89 8.08 4.76
CA GLY A 172 17.02 9.39 5.41
C GLY A 172 16.22 9.52 6.70
N ASP A 173 15.04 8.89 6.79
CA ASP A 173 14.34 8.68 8.06
C ASP A 173 13.67 7.30 8.11
N ILE A 174 12.98 7.00 9.22
CA ILE A 174 12.37 5.70 9.46
C ILE A 174 11.31 5.37 8.42
N ILE A 175 11.22 4.10 8.03
CA ILE A 175 10.17 3.62 7.11
C ILE A 175 9.07 2.95 7.95
N LYS A 176 7.84 3.47 7.85
CA LYS A 176 6.65 2.88 8.49
C LYS A 176 5.95 1.89 7.55
N GLY A 177 5.60 2.34 6.34
CA GLY A 177 4.86 1.58 5.35
C GLY A 177 5.63 0.41 4.70
N SER A 178 4.88 -0.52 4.10
CA SER A 178 5.46 -1.49 3.16
C SER A 178 6.00 -0.79 1.91
N ILE A 179 7.03 -1.39 1.30
CA ILE A 179 7.49 -1.05 -0.04
C ILE A 179 6.69 -1.80 -1.11
N THR A 180 6.78 -1.37 -2.36
CA THR A 180 6.20 -2.11 -3.50
C THR A 180 7.29 -2.44 -4.50
N LEU A 181 7.40 -3.72 -4.84
CA LEU A 181 8.11 -4.22 -6.00
C LEU A 181 7.22 -4.07 -7.23
N ASP A 182 7.81 -3.64 -8.33
CA ASP A 182 7.10 -3.52 -9.60
C ASP A 182 6.41 -4.84 -9.97
N PRO A 183 5.07 -4.86 -10.08
CA PRO A 183 4.34 -6.08 -10.35
C PRO A 183 4.57 -6.61 -11.77
N ASP A 184 4.98 -5.77 -12.71
CA ASP A 184 5.14 -6.10 -14.13
C ASP A 184 6.58 -6.54 -14.46
N GLY A 185 7.42 -6.76 -13.45
CA GLY A 185 8.74 -7.38 -13.62
C GLY A 185 9.89 -6.41 -13.92
N TYR A 186 9.64 -5.09 -13.97
CA TYR A 186 10.73 -4.14 -13.99
C TYR A 186 11.54 -4.24 -12.69
N PRO A 187 12.88 -4.10 -12.72
CA PRO A 187 13.70 -4.14 -11.51
C PRO A 187 13.60 -2.82 -10.73
N LEU A 188 12.39 -2.49 -10.26
CA LEU A 188 12.06 -1.25 -9.58
C LEU A 188 11.41 -1.50 -8.22
N LEU A 189 11.79 -0.69 -7.23
CA LEU A 189 11.10 -0.57 -5.94
C LEU A 189 10.50 0.83 -5.80
N TYR A 190 9.34 0.89 -5.16
CA TYR A 190 8.66 2.12 -4.77
C TYR A 190 8.54 2.18 -3.27
N ALA A 191 9.05 3.27 -2.68
CA ALA A 191 9.14 3.38 -1.23
C ALA A 191 9.03 4.83 -0.76
N GLY A 192 8.28 5.01 0.33
CA GLY A 192 8.27 6.22 1.13
C GLY A 192 9.02 6.03 2.45
N SER A 193 9.22 7.13 3.17
CA SER A 193 9.69 7.12 4.57
C SER A 193 9.16 8.36 5.29
N ARG A 194 9.55 8.57 6.55
CA ARG A 194 9.33 9.84 7.27
C ARG A 194 10.27 10.97 6.84
N ASP A 195 11.17 10.70 5.89
CA ASP A 195 11.79 11.78 5.13
C ASP A 195 10.79 12.29 4.08
N PRO A 196 10.90 13.55 3.63
CA PRO A 196 9.87 14.17 2.79
C PRO A 196 9.78 13.58 1.36
N ARG A 197 10.48 12.49 1.06
CA ARG A 197 10.70 11.98 -0.31
C ARG A 197 10.09 10.60 -0.51
N PHE A 198 9.16 10.49 -1.45
CA PHE A 198 8.78 9.21 -2.04
C PHE A 198 9.69 8.91 -3.23
N ARG A 199 10.16 7.65 -3.38
CA ARG A 199 11.20 7.30 -4.34
C ARG A 199 10.83 6.16 -5.27
N ILE A 200 11.41 6.21 -6.46
CA ILE A 200 11.55 5.06 -7.35
C ILE A 200 13.02 4.66 -7.37
N LEU A 201 13.29 3.41 -7.02
CA LEU A 201 14.63 2.86 -6.87
C LEU A 201 14.85 1.74 -7.91
N SER A 202 16.02 1.71 -8.54
CA SER A 202 16.47 0.61 -9.39
C SER A 202 17.10 -0.48 -8.56
N LEU A 203 16.74 -1.73 -8.84
CA LEU A 203 17.35 -2.95 -8.34
C LEU A 203 18.43 -3.52 -9.29
N GLU A 204 18.77 -2.81 -10.37
CA GLU A 204 19.76 -3.28 -11.35
C GLU A 204 21.19 -3.18 -10.84
N GLY A 205 21.93 -4.27 -11.01
CA GLY A 205 23.29 -4.40 -10.50
C GLY A 205 23.33 -4.79 -9.02
N ASP A 206 24.50 -4.59 -8.40
CA ASP A 206 24.75 -5.01 -7.02
C ASP A 206 24.26 -3.99 -5.98
N GLU A 207 24.05 -2.73 -6.38
CA GLU A 207 23.65 -1.62 -5.51
C GLU A 207 22.33 -1.00 -5.96
N VAL A 208 21.52 -0.61 -4.99
CA VAL A 208 20.26 0.09 -5.24
C VAL A 208 20.54 1.55 -5.62
N ARG A 209 19.87 2.05 -6.65
CA ARG A 209 20.04 3.44 -7.13
C ARG A 209 18.71 4.18 -7.13
N GLU A 210 18.70 5.39 -6.57
CA GLU A 210 17.56 6.30 -6.70
C GLU A 210 17.46 6.80 -8.15
N LEU A 211 16.31 6.59 -8.80
CA LEU A 211 16.05 7.06 -10.16
C LEU A 211 15.18 8.32 -10.18
N TRP A 212 14.26 8.44 -9.22
CA TRP A 212 13.29 9.54 -9.17
C TRP A 212 12.76 9.76 -7.75
N THR A 213 12.32 10.99 -7.47
CA THR A 213 11.70 11.35 -6.20
C THR A 213 10.51 12.30 -6.37
N LEU A 214 9.49 12.14 -5.51
CA LEU A 214 8.44 13.12 -5.24
C LEU A 214 8.63 13.68 -3.83
N ASP A 215 8.78 14.99 -3.71
CA ASP A 215 8.82 15.64 -2.39
C ASP A 215 7.39 15.95 -1.93
N ALA A 216 7.06 15.71 -0.65
CA ALA A 216 5.75 15.99 -0.07
C ALA A 216 5.35 17.47 -0.17
N SER A 217 6.32 18.38 -0.35
CA SER A 217 6.11 19.81 -0.59
C SER A 217 5.82 20.18 -2.06
N SER A 218 5.72 19.19 -2.97
CA SER A 218 5.32 19.43 -4.37
C SER A 218 3.89 19.98 -4.50
N VAL A 219 3.11 19.91 -3.43
CA VAL A 219 1.76 20.45 -3.27
C VAL A 219 1.68 21.25 -1.98
N ALA A 220 0.63 22.06 -1.85
CA ALA A 220 0.32 22.74 -0.59
C ALA A 220 -0.28 21.74 0.42
N GLY A 221 0.59 20.93 1.03
CA GLY A 221 0.24 19.95 2.06
C GLY A 221 -0.34 20.58 3.33
N MET A 222 -1.18 19.83 4.05
CA MET A 222 -1.87 20.32 5.26
C MET A 222 -1.26 19.81 6.56
N TRP A 223 -0.94 18.52 6.68
CA TRP A 223 -0.61 17.90 7.96
C TRP A 223 0.89 17.66 8.16
N ASN A 224 1.41 16.55 7.65
CA ASN A 224 2.82 16.15 7.81
C ASN A 224 3.51 16.00 6.44
N ASN A 225 4.75 15.53 6.38
CA ASN A 225 5.47 15.31 5.12
C ASN A 225 5.95 13.87 4.94
N ASP A 226 5.44 12.94 5.74
CA ASP A 226 5.81 11.53 5.73
C ASP A 226 5.07 10.77 4.60
N TRP A 227 5.66 9.66 4.16
CA TRP A 227 5.13 8.78 3.12
C TRP A 227 4.97 7.36 3.65
N ASP A 228 3.82 7.11 4.28
CA ASP A 228 3.54 5.87 5.01
C ASP A 228 2.64 4.89 4.26
N SER A 229 1.83 5.38 3.35
CA SER A 229 1.00 4.56 2.46
C SER A 229 1.88 3.63 1.62
N ASN A 230 1.56 2.33 1.59
CA ASN A 230 2.12 1.44 0.57
C ASN A 230 1.52 1.78 -0.81
N PRO A 231 2.33 2.10 -1.82
CA PRO A 231 1.81 2.41 -3.16
C PRO A 231 1.26 1.16 -3.85
N VAL A 232 0.31 1.34 -4.76
CA VAL A 232 -0.20 0.28 -5.64
C VAL A 232 0.06 0.65 -7.09
N VAL A 233 0.47 -0.32 -7.90
CA VAL A 233 0.73 -0.12 -9.35
C VAL A 233 -0.28 -0.93 -10.16
N VAL A 234 -1.00 -0.23 -11.03
CA VAL A 234 -1.98 -0.79 -11.97
C VAL A 234 -1.80 -0.08 -13.31
N ASP A 235 -1.62 -0.84 -14.40
CA ASP A 235 -1.54 -0.33 -15.77
C ASP A 235 -0.53 0.83 -15.95
N ASP A 236 0.67 0.67 -15.36
CA ASP A 236 1.76 1.65 -15.40
C ASP A 236 1.44 2.99 -14.69
N VAL A 237 0.40 3.01 -13.86
CA VAL A 237 0.11 4.11 -12.94
C VAL A 237 0.32 3.64 -11.51
N LEU A 238 1.10 4.41 -10.76
CA LEU A 238 1.29 4.25 -9.33
C LEU A 238 0.35 5.18 -8.57
N TYR A 239 -0.37 4.65 -7.59
CA TYR A 239 -1.25 5.41 -6.70
C TYR A 239 -0.72 5.37 -5.27
N VAL A 240 -0.65 6.53 -4.63
CA VAL A 240 -0.10 6.67 -3.27
C VAL A 240 -0.74 7.84 -2.52
N GLY A 241 -0.95 7.66 -1.22
CA GLY A 241 -1.31 8.74 -0.30
C GLY A 241 -0.09 9.27 0.45
N GLY A 242 -0.09 10.57 0.77
CA GLY A 242 0.90 11.16 1.66
C GLY A 242 0.28 11.62 2.98
N GLU A 243 1.06 11.63 4.05
CA GLU A 243 0.64 12.28 5.31
C GLU A 243 0.52 13.81 5.17
N ASN A 244 0.95 14.37 4.04
CA ASN A 244 0.66 15.74 3.64
C ASN A 244 -0.82 15.99 3.31
N SER A 245 -1.68 14.98 3.44
CA SER A 245 -3.11 15.01 3.17
C SER A 245 -3.44 15.09 1.68
N TRP A 246 -2.60 14.52 0.83
CA TRP A 246 -2.79 14.47 -0.62
C TRP A 246 -2.69 13.05 -1.16
N PHE A 247 -3.58 12.75 -2.11
CA PHE A 247 -3.54 11.55 -2.94
C PHE A 247 -2.89 11.88 -4.28
N PHE A 248 -2.12 10.94 -4.83
CA PHE A 248 -1.38 11.09 -6.08
C PHE A 248 -1.59 9.90 -7.01
N ALA A 249 -1.73 10.17 -8.31
CA ALA A 249 -1.59 9.22 -9.39
C ALA A 249 -0.39 9.62 -10.26
N ILE A 250 0.55 8.69 -10.42
CA ILE A 250 1.84 8.92 -11.06
C ILE A 250 1.97 7.94 -12.22
N LYS A 251 1.93 8.45 -13.46
CA LYS A 251 2.24 7.65 -14.64
C LYS A 251 3.73 7.38 -14.64
N LEU A 252 4.13 6.11 -14.60
CA LEU A 252 5.53 5.72 -14.43
C LEU A 252 6.33 5.81 -15.73
N ASN A 253 5.66 5.61 -16.88
CA ASN A 253 6.26 5.58 -18.22
C ASN A 253 7.48 4.65 -18.27
N ARG A 254 7.33 3.44 -17.72
CA ARG A 254 8.40 2.43 -17.65
C ARG A 254 8.71 1.88 -19.03
N SER A 255 9.99 1.68 -19.31
CA SER A 255 10.49 1.10 -20.56
C SER A 255 11.86 0.47 -20.35
N TYR A 256 12.37 -0.22 -21.37
CA TYR A 256 13.75 -0.68 -21.42
C TYR A 256 14.52 0.08 -22.51
N ASN A 257 15.73 0.51 -22.17
CA ASN A 257 16.70 1.04 -23.11
C ASN A 257 17.23 -0.07 -24.03
N ALA A 258 17.90 0.32 -25.11
CA ALA A 258 18.48 -0.63 -26.07
C ALA A 258 19.56 -1.55 -25.47
N ASP A 259 20.19 -1.14 -24.37
CA ASP A 259 21.17 -1.92 -23.62
C ASP A 259 20.54 -2.85 -22.56
N GLY A 260 19.20 -2.86 -22.46
CA GLY A 260 18.47 -3.67 -21.50
C GLY A 260 18.31 -3.05 -20.11
N THR A 261 18.81 -1.83 -19.89
CA THR A 261 18.59 -1.11 -18.62
C THR A 261 17.18 -0.53 -18.53
N VAL A 262 16.61 -0.51 -17.33
CA VAL A 262 15.29 0.10 -17.09
C VAL A 262 15.37 1.62 -17.25
N ASN A 263 14.36 2.17 -17.92
CA ASN A 263 14.14 3.60 -18.07
C ASN A 263 12.76 3.97 -17.54
N ILE A 264 12.67 5.12 -16.87
CA ILE A 264 11.43 5.67 -16.32
C ILE A 264 11.34 7.16 -16.67
N ASP A 265 10.12 7.66 -16.87
CA ASP A 265 9.84 9.09 -17.01
C ASP A 265 8.59 9.46 -16.20
N PRO A 266 8.67 9.43 -14.84
CA PRO A 266 7.48 9.54 -14.02
C PRO A 266 6.85 10.93 -14.09
N ALA A 267 5.53 10.97 -14.26
CA ALA A 267 4.74 12.20 -14.28
C ALA A 267 3.54 12.10 -13.34
N VAL A 268 3.37 13.08 -12.46
CA VAL A 268 2.14 13.22 -11.67
C VAL A 268 1.02 13.65 -12.64
N VAL A 269 0.11 12.72 -12.94
CA VAL A 269 -1.01 12.95 -13.88
C VAL A 269 -2.27 13.41 -13.17
N PHE A 270 -2.38 13.12 -11.87
CA PHE A 270 -3.46 13.60 -11.01
C PHE A 270 -2.99 13.71 -9.57
N SER A 271 -3.51 14.70 -8.84
CA SER A 271 -3.38 14.79 -7.39
C SER A 271 -4.56 15.55 -6.81
N MET A 272 -4.96 15.21 -5.60
CA MET A 272 -6.06 15.90 -4.92
C MET A 272 -5.90 15.92 -3.40
N PRO A 273 -6.43 16.94 -2.71
CA PRO A 273 -6.48 16.95 -1.27
C PRO A 273 -7.45 15.89 -0.74
N ALA A 274 -7.05 15.19 0.32
CA ALA A 274 -7.89 14.25 1.07
C ALA A 274 -8.76 14.94 2.13
N PHE A 275 -8.67 16.25 2.26
CA PHE A 275 -9.41 17.05 3.24
C PHE A 275 -10.42 17.99 2.57
N THR A 276 -11.37 18.47 3.37
CA THR A 276 -12.32 19.52 2.99
C THR A 276 -12.40 20.57 4.08
N ASP A 277 -12.76 21.81 3.75
CA ASP A 277 -12.92 22.88 4.75
C ASP A 277 -13.94 22.50 5.83
N ALA A 278 -15.01 21.79 5.45
CA ALA A 278 -16.03 21.30 6.38
C ALA A 278 -15.44 20.29 7.38
N LEU A 279 -14.67 19.31 6.90
CA LEU A 279 -14.03 18.33 7.76
C LEU A 279 -12.97 18.97 8.65
N VAL A 280 -12.18 19.91 8.11
CA VAL A 280 -11.20 20.68 8.89
C VAL A 280 -11.87 21.51 9.99
N ALA A 281 -13.02 22.13 9.71
CA ALA A 281 -13.78 22.86 10.72
C ALA A 281 -14.34 21.96 11.83
N GLN A 282 -14.58 20.68 11.53
CA GLN A 282 -15.20 19.74 12.45
C GLN A 282 -14.20 18.99 13.33
N VAL A 283 -13.11 18.48 12.76
CA VAL A 283 -12.14 17.63 13.47
C VAL A 283 -10.71 18.16 13.44
N GLY A 284 -10.48 19.30 12.79
CA GLY A 284 -9.16 19.93 12.70
C GLY A 284 -8.32 19.43 11.53
N ARG A 285 -7.01 19.74 11.60
CA ARG A 285 -6.07 19.60 10.47
C ARG A 285 -5.41 18.23 10.36
N GLN A 286 -5.60 17.32 11.31
CA GLN A 286 -5.00 15.99 11.27
C GLN A 286 -5.81 15.10 10.32
N GLN A 287 -5.37 15.05 9.07
CA GLN A 287 -6.01 14.29 8.00
C GLN A 287 -4.93 13.67 7.10
N SER A 288 -3.94 13.02 7.71
CA SER A 288 -2.90 12.24 7.02
C SER A 288 -3.54 11.11 6.21
N ILE A 289 -2.92 10.74 5.08
CA ILE A 289 -3.22 9.47 4.40
C ILE A 289 -2.09 8.50 4.75
N GLU A 290 -2.24 7.77 5.85
CA GLU A 290 -1.34 6.67 6.26
C GLU A 290 -1.81 5.33 5.70
N SER A 291 -3.11 5.24 5.38
CA SER A 291 -3.68 4.06 4.73
C SER A 291 -3.05 3.83 3.36
N SER A 292 -2.79 2.55 3.05
CA SER A 292 -2.33 2.18 1.72
C SER A 292 -3.48 2.26 0.73
N VAL A 293 -3.23 2.77 -0.47
CA VAL A 293 -4.25 2.84 -1.52
C VAL A 293 -4.65 1.43 -1.96
N ALA A 294 -5.95 1.16 -2.03
CA ALA A 294 -6.51 -0.04 -2.64
C ALA A 294 -7.16 0.32 -3.98
N VAL A 295 -7.12 -0.57 -4.98
CA VAL A 295 -7.77 -0.36 -6.28
C VAL A 295 -8.67 -1.55 -6.59
N PHE A 296 -9.89 -1.26 -7.01
CA PHE A 296 -10.87 -2.26 -7.43
C PHE A 296 -11.73 -1.72 -8.57
N ASN A 297 -11.80 -2.47 -9.68
CA ASN A 297 -12.60 -2.13 -10.86
C ASN A 297 -12.45 -0.68 -11.36
N GLY A 298 -11.21 -0.20 -11.44
CA GLY A 298 -10.91 1.15 -11.92
C GLY A 298 -11.15 2.27 -10.90
N VAL A 299 -11.38 1.92 -9.63
CA VAL A 299 -11.57 2.91 -8.55
C VAL A 299 -10.45 2.76 -7.52
N ALA A 300 -9.75 3.85 -7.23
CA ALA A 300 -8.76 3.94 -6.17
C ALA A 300 -9.43 4.41 -4.87
N TYR A 301 -9.24 3.64 -3.80
CA TYR A 301 -9.76 3.91 -2.47
C TYR A 301 -8.65 4.16 -1.47
N PHE A 302 -8.87 5.14 -0.61
CA PHE A 302 -7.99 5.44 0.52
C PHE A 302 -8.79 6.07 1.66
N THR A 303 -8.19 6.10 2.85
CA THR A 303 -8.73 6.75 4.04
C THR A 303 -7.76 7.74 4.64
N ASN A 304 -8.27 8.67 5.43
CA ASN A 304 -7.44 9.60 6.20
C ASN A 304 -7.67 9.48 7.71
N SER A 305 -6.77 10.06 8.50
CA SER A 305 -6.84 10.06 9.97
C SER A 305 -7.98 10.91 10.56
N ALA A 306 -8.85 11.49 9.73
CA ALA A 306 -10.13 12.06 10.14
C ALA A 306 -11.32 11.12 9.90
N GLY A 307 -11.08 9.90 9.42
CA GLY A 307 -12.13 8.90 9.14
C GLY A 307 -12.85 9.09 7.82
N ARG A 308 -12.32 9.91 6.90
CA ARG A 308 -12.88 10.04 5.57
C ARG A 308 -12.42 8.88 4.70
N ILE A 309 -13.36 8.22 4.04
CA ILE A 309 -13.15 7.17 3.05
C ILE A 309 -13.52 7.73 1.69
N VAL A 310 -12.56 7.68 0.76
CA VAL A 310 -12.71 8.27 -0.57
C VAL A 310 -12.50 7.19 -1.61
N GLY A 311 -13.37 7.15 -2.63
CA GLY A 311 -13.19 6.38 -3.85
C GLY A 311 -13.13 7.30 -5.06
N VAL A 312 -12.05 7.19 -5.82
CA VAL A 312 -11.75 7.98 -7.01
C VAL A 312 -11.78 7.08 -8.23
N ASP A 313 -12.66 7.36 -9.20
CA ASP A 313 -12.60 6.71 -10.50
C ASP A 313 -11.30 7.12 -11.20
N VAL A 314 -10.43 6.15 -11.46
CA VAL A 314 -9.12 6.32 -12.08
C VAL A 314 -9.03 5.64 -13.45
N SER A 315 -10.17 5.23 -14.02
CA SER A 315 -10.23 4.53 -15.32
C SER A 315 -9.67 5.34 -16.49
N ASP A 316 -9.64 6.68 -16.39
CA ASP A 316 -9.07 7.59 -17.39
C ASP A 316 -8.08 8.60 -16.77
N VAL A 317 -7.41 8.20 -15.68
CA VAL A 317 -6.53 9.09 -14.92
C VAL A 317 -5.34 9.62 -15.73
N THR A 318 -4.89 8.88 -16.74
CA THR A 318 -3.78 9.31 -17.61
C THR A 318 -4.14 10.49 -18.51
N ALA A 319 -5.43 10.71 -18.77
CA ALA A 319 -5.92 11.91 -19.45
C ALA A 319 -6.15 13.09 -18.47
N GLY A 320 -5.85 12.91 -17.18
CA GLY A 320 -6.13 13.86 -16.11
C GLY A 320 -7.56 13.78 -15.57
N ASN A 321 -8.34 12.77 -15.98
CA ASN A 321 -9.72 12.59 -15.54
C ASN A 321 -9.76 11.64 -14.35
N ALA A 322 -10.11 12.18 -13.19
CA ALA A 322 -10.37 11.38 -12.00
C ALA A 322 -11.49 12.02 -11.16
N GLU A 323 -12.57 11.28 -10.96
CA GLU A 323 -13.77 11.77 -10.27
C GLU A 323 -13.92 11.09 -8.91
N VAL A 324 -14.22 11.85 -7.86
CA VAL A 324 -14.62 11.28 -6.57
C VAL A 324 -16.04 10.73 -6.71
N ILE A 325 -16.16 9.41 -6.75
CA ILE A 325 -17.44 8.70 -6.90
C ILE A 325 -17.94 8.08 -5.60
N PHE A 326 -17.12 8.09 -4.55
CA PHE A 326 -17.46 7.66 -3.21
C PHE A 326 -16.81 8.59 -2.18
N ASP A 327 -17.59 9.08 -1.22
CA ASP A 327 -17.13 9.93 -0.13
C ASP A 327 -17.98 9.64 1.11
N PHE A 328 -17.35 9.06 2.13
CA PHE A 328 -18.01 8.67 3.36
C PHE A 328 -17.17 9.07 4.56
N TRP A 329 -17.81 9.61 5.59
CA TRP A 329 -17.14 9.97 6.83
C TRP A 329 -17.57 9.02 7.96
N ALA A 330 -16.63 8.18 8.40
CA ALA A 330 -16.84 7.17 9.43
C ALA A 330 -16.72 7.72 10.87
N GLY A 331 -16.15 8.92 11.03
CA GLY A 331 -16.20 9.71 12.27
C GLY A 331 -14.91 9.76 13.10
N ASP A 332 -14.03 8.77 12.98
CA ASP A 332 -12.77 8.69 13.74
C ASP A 332 -11.62 8.19 12.85
N ASP A 333 -10.40 8.26 13.35
CA ASP A 333 -9.16 7.86 12.68
C ASP A 333 -9.27 6.51 11.93
N ILE A 334 -8.90 6.51 10.65
CA ILE A 334 -8.73 5.30 9.83
C ILE A 334 -7.38 5.37 9.13
N ASP A 335 -6.31 5.12 9.89
CA ASP A 335 -4.96 4.87 9.36
C ASP A 335 -4.80 3.46 8.78
N ALA A 336 -5.67 2.51 9.18
CA ALA A 336 -5.62 1.16 8.66
C ALA A 336 -5.97 1.12 7.17
N THR A 337 -5.27 0.23 6.45
CA THR A 337 -5.49 0.05 5.01
C THR A 337 -6.82 -0.66 4.73
N LEU A 338 -7.61 -0.11 3.80
CA LEU A 338 -8.82 -0.75 3.30
C LEU A 338 -8.53 -2.09 2.62
N VAL A 339 -9.48 -3.01 2.77
CA VAL A 339 -9.52 -4.26 2.01
C VAL A 339 -10.83 -4.27 1.22
N ILE A 340 -10.79 -4.77 -0.02
CA ILE A 340 -11.94 -4.80 -0.91
C ILE A 340 -12.20 -6.24 -1.37
N ASP A 341 -13.35 -6.81 -1.00
CA ASP A 341 -13.71 -8.17 -1.41
C ASP A 341 -14.24 -8.26 -2.85
N ALA A 342 -14.62 -9.47 -3.27
CA ALA A 342 -14.94 -9.78 -4.66
C ALA A 342 -16.26 -9.15 -5.10
N GLU A 343 -17.11 -8.83 -4.12
CA GLU A 343 -18.37 -8.13 -4.25
C GLU A 343 -18.18 -6.60 -4.26
N GLY A 344 -16.98 -6.10 -4.01
CA GLY A 344 -16.66 -4.68 -3.93
C GLY A 344 -16.97 -4.05 -2.57
N MET A 345 -17.15 -4.85 -1.53
CA MET A 345 -17.38 -4.35 -0.17
C MET A 345 -16.08 -3.81 0.41
N LEU A 346 -16.15 -2.61 0.98
CA LEU A 346 -15.04 -1.96 1.66
C LEU A 346 -15.02 -2.36 3.13
N TYR A 347 -13.89 -2.89 3.61
CA TYR A 347 -13.63 -3.16 5.02
C TYR A 347 -12.66 -2.11 5.54
N ALA A 348 -13.15 -1.23 6.42
CA ALA A 348 -12.41 -0.17 7.09
C ALA A 348 -12.37 -0.43 8.60
N SER A 349 -11.28 -0.05 9.27
CA SER A 349 -11.08 -0.31 10.70
C SER A 349 -10.32 0.80 11.40
#